data_AF-A0A2E5JLG7-F1
#
_entry.id   AF-A0A2E5JLG7-F1
#
_cell.length_a   1.000
_cell.length_b   1.000
_cell.length_c   1.000
_cell.angle_alpha   90.00
_cell.angle_beta   90.00
_cell.angle_gamma   90.00
#
_symmetry.space_group_name_H-M   'P 1'
#
loop_
_entity.id
_entity.type
_entity.pdbx_description
1 polymer ?
#
loop_
_entity_poly.entity_id
_entity_poly.type
_entity_poly.pdbx_seq_one_letter_code
_entity_poly.pdbx_strand_id
1 'polypeptide(L)'
;MPDFNFSLKIEQYVGRKVDFDDECSLWQKPDGSIAIATWNIDSHPEPTIEQLAAYEDAAVAQVERNIVLATRKAAYPPIGDQLDMQYWDAKNGTTIWEDLIDTIKSENPI
;
A
#
# COMPACT_ATOMS: atom_id res chain seq x y z
N MET A 1 10.20 -2.78 11.22
CA MET A 1 8.99 -2.82 10.38
C MET A 1 9.20 -3.95 9.40
N PRO A 2 8.24 -4.86 9.20
CA PRO A 2 8.36 -5.87 8.13
C PRO A 2 8.59 -5.13 6.81
N ASP A 3 9.48 -5.66 5.97
CA ASP A 3 9.60 -5.20 4.59
C ASP A 3 8.28 -5.54 3.88
N PHE A 4 7.45 -4.52 3.66
CA PHE A 4 6.15 -4.64 3.00
C PHE A 4 6.26 -5.29 1.61
N ASN A 5 7.44 -5.23 0.99
CA ASN A 5 7.71 -5.89 -0.27
C ASN A 5 7.67 -7.42 -0.16
N PHE A 6 8.23 -8.01 0.92
CA PHE A 6 8.27 -9.46 1.10
C PHE A 6 6.89 -10.06 1.36
N SER A 7 6.07 -9.42 2.19
CA SER A 7 4.69 -9.86 2.42
C SER A 7 3.85 -9.75 1.16
N LEU A 8 4.00 -8.67 0.37
CA LEU A 8 3.31 -8.53 -0.91
C LEU A 8 3.71 -9.60 -1.93
N LYS A 9 4.99 -9.96 -2.01
CA LYS A 9 5.45 -11.09 -2.86
C LYS A 9 4.75 -12.39 -2.49
N ILE A 10 4.60 -12.69 -1.20
CA ILE A 10 3.87 -13.88 -0.73
C ILE A 10 2.39 -13.81 -1.10
N GLU A 11 1.73 -12.68 -0.88
CA GLU A 11 0.32 -12.49 -1.25
C GLU A 11 0.11 -12.66 -2.76
N GLN A 12 1.03 -12.17 -3.59
CA GLN A 12 0.97 -12.34 -5.04
C GLN A 12 1.19 -13.79 -5.47
N TYR A 13 2.14 -14.48 -4.83
CA TYR A 13 2.38 -15.91 -5.08
C TYR A 13 1.16 -16.78 -4.73
N VAL A 14 0.52 -16.53 -3.59
CA VAL A 14 -0.69 -17.25 -3.14
C VAL A 14 -1.94 -16.78 -3.90
N GLY A 15 -1.88 -15.60 -4.54
CA GLY A 15 -2.99 -15.02 -5.30
C GLY A 15 -4.12 -14.45 -4.43
N ARG A 16 -3.86 -14.21 -3.14
CA ARG A 16 -4.81 -13.62 -2.19
C ARG A 16 -4.08 -12.96 -1.03
N LYS A 17 -4.84 -12.20 -0.23
CA LYS A 17 -4.38 -11.76 1.09
C LYS A 17 -4.09 -12.96 1.98
N VAL A 18 -2.97 -12.89 2.68
CA VAL A 18 -2.46 -13.91 3.60
C VAL A 18 -2.51 -13.35 5.00
N ASP A 19 -2.99 -14.16 5.95
CA ASP A 19 -2.90 -13.84 7.37
C ASP A 19 -1.50 -14.18 7.87
N PHE A 20 -0.71 -13.15 8.22
CA PHE A 20 0.67 -13.36 8.67
C PHE A 20 0.79 -13.71 10.16
N ASP A 21 -0.32 -13.74 10.89
CA ASP A 21 -0.37 -14.18 12.29
C ASP A 21 -0.69 -15.68 12.37
N ASP A 22 -1.59 -16.19 11.52
CA ASP A 22 -2.07 -17.58 11.56
C ASP A 22 -1.57 -18.47 10.40
N GLU A 23 -1.52 -17.95 9.17
CA GLU A 23 -1.26 -18.75 7.96
C GLU A 23 0.21 -18.79 7.57
N CYS A 24 0.95 -17.69 7.73
CA CYS A 24 2.36 -17.60 7.36
C CYS A 24 3.09 -16.58 8.23
N SER A 25 3.91 -17.02 9.18
CA SER A 25 4.67 -16.06 10.00
C SER A 25 6.01 -15.72 9.36
N LEU A 26 6.41 -14.45 9.50
CA LEU A 26 7.70 -13.95 9.01
C LEU A 26 8.65 -13.70 10.19
N TRP A 27 9.92 -14.03 10.00
CA TRP A 27 10.98 -13.70 10.95
C TRP A 27 12.04 -12.85 10.29
N GLN A 28 12.34 -11.72 10.93
CA GLN A 28 13.50 -10.89 10.58
C GLN A 28 14.75 -11.43 11.26
N LYS A 29 15.72 -11.85 10.45
CA LYS A 29 17.03 -12.30 10.91
C LYS A 29 17.84 -11.13 11.47
N PRO A 30 18.88 -11.41 12.29
CA PRO A 30 19.76 -10.37 12.83
C PRO A 30 20.48 -9.52 11.77
N ASP A 31 20.62 -10.03 10.54
CA ASP A 31 21.20 -9.32 9.40
C ASP A 31 20.21 -8.36 8.70
N GLY A 32 18.97 -8.29 9.18
CA GLY A 32 17.90 -7.47 8.63
C GLY A 32 17.08 -8.13 7.53
N SER A 33 17.52 -9.28 6.98
CA SER A 33 16.76 -10.03 5.97
C SER A 33 15.54 -10.71 6.58
N ILE A 34 14.49 -10.89 5.77
CA ILE A 34 13.25 -11.56 6.19
C ILE A 34 13.20 -12.95 5.58
N ALA A 35 12.74 -13.92 6.38
CA ALA A 35 12.45 -15.27 5.94
C ALA A 35 11.09 -15.73 6.47
N ILE A 36 10.50 -16.73 5.82
CA ILE A 36 9.32 -17.43 6.29
C ILE A 36 9.75 -18.27 7.51
N ALA A 37 9.04 -18.11 8.62
CA ALA A 37 9.27 -18.87 9.85
C ALA A 37 8.31 -20.05 9.97
N THR A 38 7.05 -19.86 9.59
CA THR A 38 6.05 -20.92 9.50
C THR A 38 5.23 -20.78 8.22
N TRP A 39 4.83 -21.92 7.66
CA TRP A 39 3.96 -21.99 6.48
C TRP A 39 2.82 -22.98 6.75
N ASN A 40 1.60 -22.46 6.87
CA ASN A 40 0.38 -23.23 7.17
C ASN A 40 -0.67 -23.10 6.05
N ILE A 41 -0.25 -22.78 4.82
CA ILE A 41 -1.15 -22.60 3.68
C ILE A 41 -1.21 -23.90 2.87
N ASP A 42 -2.15 -24.79 3.17
CA ASP A 42 -2.24 -26.09 2.49
C ASP A 42 -2.55 -25.98 0.98
N SER A 43 -3.18 -24.88 0.57
CA SER A 43 -3.53 -24.64 -0.84
C SER A 43 -2.33 -24.35 -1.74
N HIS A 44 -1.16 -24.03 -1.17
CA HIS A 44 0.02 -23.61 -1.92
C HIS A 44 1.29 -24.17 -1.25
N PRO A 45 2.24 -24.76 -2.01
CA PRO A 45 3.52 -25.13 -1.42
C PRO A 45 4.28 -23.87 -0.99
N GLU A 46 5.13 -24.00 0.04
CA GLU A 46 6.03 -22.92 0.46
C GLU A 46 6.86 -22.44 -0.75
N PRO A 47 6.89 -21.13 -1.04
CA PRO A 47 7.50 -20.61 -2.24
C PRO A 47 9.03 -20.68 -2.18
N THR A 48 9.67 -20.96 -3.32
CA THR A 48 11.12 -20.78 -3.46
C THR A 48 11.46 -19.30 -3.64
N ILE A 49 12.73 -18.96 -3.41
CA ILE A 49 13.26 -17.61 -3.66
C ILE A 49 13.06 -17.22 -5.14
N GLU A 50 13.23 -18.14 -6.09
CA GLU A 50 13.03 -17.82 -7.51
C GLU A 50 11.55 -17.54 -7.83
N GLN A 51 10.62 -18.25 -7.18
CA GLN A 51 9.18 -17.99 -7.35
C GLN A 51 8.80 -16.61 -6.82
N LEU A 52 9.38 -16.17 -5.69
CA LEU A 52 9.14 -14.84 -5.14
C LEU A 52 9.82 -13.74 -5.96
N ALA A 53 10.98 -14.02 -6.57
CA ALA A 53 11.69 -13.05 -7.41
C ALA A 53 10.87 -12.63 -8.63
N ALA A 54 9.99 -13.49 -9.14
CA ALA A 54 9.08 -13.15 -10.24
C ALA A 54 8.07 -12.05 -9.90
N TYR A 55 7.85 -11.78 -8.60
CA TYR A 55 6.90 -10.78 -8.09
C TYR A 55 7.57 -9.51 -7.57
N GLU A 56 8.91 -9.39 -7.66
CA GLU A 56 9.66 -8.25 -7.13
C GLU A 56 9.16 -6.91 -7.68
N ASP A 57 9.15 -6.75 -8.99
CA ASP A 57 8.78 -5.49 -9.64
C ASP A 57 7.33 -5.10 -9.32
N ALA A 58 6.42 -6.09 -9.31
CA ALA A 58 5.01 -5.87 -9.02
C ALA A 58 4.78 -5.50 -7.55
N ALA A 59 5.51 -6.11 -6.62
CA ALA A 59 5.45 -5.79 -5.21
C ALA A 59 6.05 -4.40 -4.92
N VAL A 60 7.21 -4.06 -5.50
CA VAL A 60 7.81 -2.72 -5.41
C VAL A 60 6.85 -1.65 -5.93
N ALA A 61 6.28 -1.83 -7.12
CA ALA A 61 5.31 -0.90 -7.69
C ALA A 61 4.06 -0.74 -6.80
N GLN A 62 3.62 -1.81 -6.13
CA GLN A 62 2.50 -1.76 -5.20
C GLN A 62 2.88 -1.01 -3.90
N VAL A 63 4.09 -1.18 -3.37
CA VAL A 63 4.58 -0.41 -2.21
C VAL A 63 4.62 1.08 -2.55
N GLU A 64 5.22 1.45 -3.68
CA GLU A 64 5.32 2.84 -4.13
C GLU A 64 3.93 3.47 -4.31
N ARG A 65 3.00 2.76 -4.97
CA ARG A 65 1.61 3.20 -5.11
C ARG A 65 0.94 3.41 -3.74
N ASN A 66 1.11 2.46 -2.81
CA ASN A 66 0.51 2.55 -1.48
C ASN A 66 1.06 3.75 -0.69
N ILE A 67 2.35 4.07 -0.84
CA ILE A 67 2.97 5.26 -0.26
C ILE A 67 2.32 6.52 -0.84
N VAL A 68 2.22 6.64 -2.16
CA VAL A 68 1.57 7.80 -2.81
C VAL A 68 0.13 7.96 -2.33
N LEU A 69 -0.64 6.88 -2.27
CA LEU A 69 -2.03 6.90 -1.79
C LEU A 69 -2.12 7.33 -0.32
N ALA A 70 -1.21 6.85 0.53
CA ALA A 70 -1.14 7.26 1.93
C ALA A 70 -0.81 8.75 2.07
N THR A 71 0.14 9.25 1.27
CA THR A 71 0.50 10.68 1.26
C THR A 71 -0.66 11.54 0.79
N ARG A 72 -1.36 11.17 -0.29
CA ARG A 72 -2.59 11.85 -0.73
C ARG A 72 -3.63 11.89 0.38
N LYS A 73 -3.89 10.75 1.04
CA LYS A 73 -4.86 10.66 2.13
C LYS A 73 -4.51 11.58 3.30
N ALA A 74 -3.22 11.71 3.63
CA ALA A 74 -2.75 12.58 4.70
C ALA A 74 -2.77 14.08 4.33
N ALA A 75 -2.67 14.41 3.03
CA ALA A 75 -2.69 15.78 2.54
C ALA A 75 -4.11 16.38 2.48
N TYR A 76 -5.16 15.55 2.42
CA TYR A 76 -6.53 16.04 2.50
C TYR A 76 -6.85 16.62 3.89
N PRO A 77 -7.48 17.80 3.98
CA PRO A 77 -7.96 18.34 5.25
C PRO A 77 -9.12 17.49 5.80
N PRO A 78 -9.54 17.71 7.05
CA PRO A 78 -10.73 17.06 7.61
C PRO A 78 -11.93 17.13 6.66
N ILE A 79 -12.77 16.08 6.67
CA ILE A 79 -13.91 16.00 5.74
C ILE A 79 -14.89 17.18 5.89
N GLY A 80 -15.04 17.73 7.10
CA GLY A 80 -15.85 18.94 7.34
C GLY A 80 -15.36 20.12 6.51
N ASP A 81 -14.07 20.43 6.59
CA ASP A 81 -13.45 21.53 5.83
C ASP A 81 -13.59 21.32 4.31
N GLN A 82 -13.46 20.08 3.84
CA GLN A 82 -13.66 19.75 2.42
C GLN A 82 -15.10 20.02 1.97
N LEU A 83 -16.09 19.70 2.79
CA LEU A 83 -17.51 19.97 2.49
C LEU A 83 -17.79 21.47 2.50
N ASP A 84 -17.20 22.21 3.43
CA ASP A 84 -17.33 23.66 3.51
C ASP A 84 -16.69 24.36 2.31
N MET A 85 -15.53 23.88 1.83
CA MET A 85 -14.91 24.36 0.59
C MET A 85 -15.82 24.14 -0.63
N GLN A 86 -16.39 22.94 -0.77
CA GLN A 86 -17.31 22.64 -1.87
C GLN A 86 -18.57 23.51 -1.82
N TYR A 87 -19.14 23.71 -0.63
CA TYR A 87 -20.27 24.61 -0.45
C TYR A 87 -19.90 26.05 -0.81
N TRP A 88 -18.73 26.51 -0.36
CA TRP A 88 -18.23 27.84 -0.67
C TRP A 88 -18.05 28.04 -2.18
N ASP A 89 -17.44 27.08 -2.87
CA ASP A 89 -17.26 27.08 -4.32
C ASP A 89 -18.61 27.20 -5.04
N ALA A 90 -19.59 26.39 -4.64
CA ALA A 90 -20.93 26.42 -5.22
C ALA A 90 -21.67 27.77 -4.98
N LYS A 91 -21.44 28.41 -3.83
CA LYS A 91 -22.12 29.68 -3.48
C LYS A 91 -21.45 30.90 -4.09
N ASN A 92 -20.14 30.86 -4.29
CA ASN A 92 -19.33 32.03 -4.66
C ASN A 92 -18.71 31.93 -6.06
N GLY A 93 -18.86 30.81 -6.75
CA GLY A 93 -18.26 30.59 -8.07
C GLY A 93 -16.74 30.51 -8.03
N THR A 94 -16.19 29.94 -6.95
CA THR A 94 -14.75 29.68 -6.78
C THR A 94 -14.42 28.21 -7.03
N THR A 95 -13.13 27.86 -7.02
CA THR A 95 -12.58 26.52 -7.33
C THR A 95 -11.65 25.98 -6.23
N ILE A 96 -11.79 26.46 -5.00
CA ILE A 96 -10.84 26.19 -3.90
C ILE A 96 -10.66 24.68 -3.67
N TRP A 97 -11.76 23.92 -3.67
CA TRP A 97 -11.70 22.47 -3.46
C TRP A 97 -11.08 21.73 -4.65
N GLU A 98 -11.39 22.16 -5.87
CA GLU A 98 -10.82 21.58 -7.10
C GLU A 98 -9.31 21.87 -7.19
N ASP A 99 -8.89 23.11 -6.97
CA ASP A 99 -7.50 23.54 -6.97
C ASP A 99 -6.67 22.78 -5.91
N LEU A 100 -7.25 22.53 -4.73
CA LEU A 100 -6.64 21.72 -3.68
C LEU A 100 -6.44 20.27 -4.13
N ILE A 101 -7.45 19.66 -4.76
CA ILE A 101 -7.35 18.29 -5.29
C ILE A 101 -6.24 18.20 -6.34
N ASP A 102 -6.19 19.16 -7.26
CA ASP A 102 -5.20 19.19 -8.33
C ASP A 102 -3.78 19.38 -7.78
N THR A 103 -3.62 20.22 -6.75
CA THR A 103 -2.36 20.35 -6.03
C THR A 103 -1.94 19.03 -5.39
N ILE A 104 -2.82 18.38 -4.62
CA ILE A 104 -2.53 17.11 -3.96
C ILE A 104 -2.14 16.02 -4.97
N LYS A 105 -2.84 15.95 -6.11
CA LYS A 105 -2.59 14.93 -7.14
C LYS A 105 -1.32 15.21 -7.96
N SER A 106 -1.04 16.48 -8.25
CA SER A 106 0.16 16.87 -9.02
C SER A 106 1.43 16.71 -8.20
N GLU A 107 1.40 17.00 -6.90
CA GLU A 107 2.53 16.75 -5.98
C GLU A 107 2.76 15.26 -5.69
N ASN A 108 1.73 14.42 -5.87
CA ASN A 108 1.77 12.99 -5.54
C ASN A 108 1.21 12.13 -6.70
N PRO A 109 1.90 11.99 -7.85
CA PRO A 109 1.38 11.28 -9.02
C PRO A 109 1.31 9.75 -8.82
N ILE A 110 0.32 9.10 -9.47
CA ILE A 110 0.12 7.63 -9.52
C ILE A 110 0.31 7.16 -10.96
#